data_AF-A0A928PSK2-F1
#
_entry.id   AF-A0A928PSK2-F1
#
_cell.length_a   1.000
_cell.length_b   1.000
_cell.length_c   1.000
_cell.angle_alpha   90.00
_cell.angle_beta   90.00
_cell.angle_gamma   90.00
#
_symmetry.space_group_name_H-M   'P 1'
#
loop_
_entity.id
_entity.type
_entity.pdbx_description
1 polymer ?
#
loop_
_entity_poly.entity_id
_entity_poly.type
_entity_poly.pdbx_seq_one_letter_code
_entity_poly.pdbx_strand_id
1 'polypeptide(L)'
;MKKLLAILLSVSFIFGAMSVTVNAADSFEEPAIEFIFDESTPIEIQQRIIADFSGEDDGAATYGLTCTLFGHKLDTGYTSTVTHKVRSTDPRCLKETFSYEICSRCDYSNYTLIASSYISCC
;
A
#
# COMPACT_ATOMS: atom_id res chain seq x y z
N MET A 1 15.10 63.84 -4.96
CA MET A 1 14.10 62.92 -4.36
C MET A 1 12.74 63.03 -5.05
N LYS A 2 12.66 62.71 -6.35
CA LYS A 2 11.40 62.74 -7.14
C LYS A 2 11.33 61.59 -8.16
N LYS A 3 12.49 61.07 -8.59
CA LYS A 3 12.62 59.91 -9.47
C LYS A 3 12.51 58.54 -8.76
N LEU A 4 12.64 58.52 -7.43
CA LEU A 4 12.50 57.29 -6.62
C LEU A 4 11.03 56.98 -6.26
N LEU A 5 10.14 57.97 -6.30
CA LEU A 5 8.72 57.79 -5.95
C LEU A 5 7.91 57.14 -7.08
N ALA A 6 8.37 57.27 -8.32
CA ALA A 6 7.70 56.72 -9.50
C ALA A 6 7.95 55.22 -9.70
N ILE A 7 9.03 54.68 -9.13
CA ILE A 7 9.43 53.27 -9.31
C ILE A 7 8.75 52.37 -8.25
N LEU A 8 8.37 52.91 -7.10
CA LEU A 8 7.67 52.16 -6.05
C LEU A 8 6.16 51.97 -6.35
N LEU A 9 5.56 52.81 -7.18
CA LEU A 9 4.14 52.73 -7.55
C LEU A 9 3.86 51.74 -8.70
N SER A 10 4.87 51.33 -9.46
CA SER A 10 4.72 50.39 -10.59
C SER A 10 4.88 48.91 -10.19
N VAL A 11 5.35 48.61 -8.97
CA VAL A 11 5.58 47.21 -8.53
C VAL A 11 4.34 46.58 -7.88
N SER A 12 3.33 47.39 -7.55
CA SER A 12 2.18 46.93 -6.76
C SER A 12 0.98 46.40 -7.58
N PHE A 13 1.12 46.20 -8.89
CA PHE A 13 -0.02 45.89 -9.77
C PHE A 13 0.14 44.62 -10.63
N ILE A 14 0.85 43.59 -10.13
CA ILE A 14 0.91 42.26 -10.79
C ILE A 14 0.71 41.12 -9.77
N PHE A 15 -0.21 41.29 -8.83
CA PHE A 15 -0.82 40.14 -8.14
C PHE A 15 -2.29 40.06 -8.56
N GLY A 16 -2.50 39.85 -9.85
CA GLY A 16 -3.78 39.48 -10.43
C GLY A 16 -4.07 38.01 -10.10
N ALA A 17 -5.23 37.80 -9.50
CA ALA A 17 -5.74 36.52 -9.00
C ALA A 17 -5.52 35.35 -9.96
N MET A 18 -4.73 34.36 -9.52
CA MET A 18 -4.93 32.99 -9.96
C MET A 18 -5.92 32.34 -9.00
N SER A 19 -7.21 32.45 -9.32
CA SER A 19 -8.22 31.56 -8.75
C SER A 19 -7.98 30.18 -9.38
N VAL A 20 -7.19 29.35 -8.71
CA VAL A 20 -7.23 27.90 -8.95
C VAL A 20 -8.55 27.44 -8.37
N THR A 21 -9.55 27.26 -9.23
CA THR A 21 -10.69 26.42 -8.88
C THR A 21 -10.15 25.02 -8.69
N VAL A 22 -9.95 24.63 -7.44
CA VAL A 22 -9.93 23.21 -7.09
C VAL A 22 -11.32 22.70 -7.46
N ASN A 23 -11.45 22.09 -8.63
CA ASN A 23 -12.50 21.09 -8.77
C ASN A 23 -12.29 20.15 -7.58
N ALA A 24 -13.35 19.84 -6.85
CA ALA A 24 -13.38 18.64 -6.05
C ALA A 24 -13.12 17.49 -7.03
N ALA A 25 -11.84 17.18 -7.23
CA ALA A 25 -11.43 15.91 -7.73
C ALA A 25 -12.04 14.95 -6.73
N ASP A 26 -13.05 14.24 -7.21
CA ASP A 26 -13.57 13.00 -6.66
C ASP A 26 -12.44 12.36 -5.85
N SER A 27 -12.56 12.41 -4.53
CA SER A 27 -11.55 11.83 -3.66
C SER A 27 -11.59 10.35 -3.97
N PHE A 28 -10.67 9.88 -4.83
CA PHE A 28 -10.31 8.49 -4.92
C PHE A 28 -9.80 8.14 -3.53
N GLU A 29 -10.71 7.76 -2.63
CA GLU A 29 -10.35 7.05 -1.41
C GLU A 29 -9.62 5.82 -1.91
N GLU A 30 -8.31 5.78 -1.67
CA GLU A 30 -7.54 4.60 -1.97
C GLU A 30 -8.21 3.41 -1.28
N PRO A 31 -8.34 2.27 -1.97
CA PRO A 31 -8.97 1.10 -1.39
C PRO A 31 -8.17 0.69 -0.15
N ALA A 32 -8.75 0.87 1.02
CA ALA A 32 -8.14 0.43 2.26
C ALA A 32 -7.98 -1.09 2.21
N ILE A 33 -6.79 -1.58 2.56
CA ILE A 33 -6.49 -3.01 2.67
C ILE A 33 -6.37 -3.32 4.17
N GLU A 34 -7.24 -4.19 4.66
CA GLU A 34 -7.16 -4.76 6.01
C GLU A 34 -6.45 -6.12 5.93
N PHE A 35 -5.53 -6.39 6.86
CA PHE A 35 -4.86 -7.67 6.98
C PHE A 35 -5.40 -8.45 8.18
N ILE A 36 -5.76 -9.70 7.95
CA ILE A 36 -6.27 -10.65 8.95
C ILE A 36 -5.25 -11.78 9.06
N PHE A 37 -4.67 -11.91 10.25
CA PHE A 37 -3.70 -12.96 10.58
C PHE A 37 -4.31 -14.00 11.52
N ASP A 38 -3.82 -15.23 11.43
CA ASP A 38 -4.08 -16.23 12.46
C ASP A 38 -3.41 -15.82 13.78
N GLU A 39 -4.04 -16.10 14.92
CA GLU A 39 -3.52 -15.76 16.26
C GLU A 39 -2.13 -16.35 16.54
N SER A 40 -1.79 -17.47 15.88
CA SER A 40 -0.47 -18.11 16.01
C SER A 40 0.63 -17.45 15.16
N THR A 41 0.28 -16.51 14.29
CA THR A 41 1.23 -15.84 13.37
C THR A 41 2.13 -14.88 14.16
N PRO A 42 3.47 -15.06 14.17
CA PRO A 42 4.37 -14.17 14.89
C PRO A 42 4.34 -12.74 14.34
N ILE A 43 4.49 -11.73 15.21
CA ILE A 43 4.42 -10.32 14.82
C ILE A 43 5.43 -9.92 13.73
N GLU A 44 6.63 -10.50 13.76
CA GLU A 44 7.68 -10.27 12.76
C GLU A 44 7.23 -10.72 11.36
N ILE A 45 6.52 -11.85 11.29
CA ILE A 45 5.95 -12.37 10.04
C ILE A 45 4.81 -11.48 9.57
N GLN A 46 3.94 -11.02 10.48
CA GLN A 46 2.86 -10.09 10.14
C GLN A 46 3.38 -8.80 9.52
N GLN A 47 4.40 -8.18 10.13
CA GLN A 47 5.03 -6.96 9.65
C GLN A 47 5.65 -7.14 8.26
N ARG A 48 6.32 -8.27 8.03
CA ARG A 48 6.89 -8.60 6.73
C ARG A 48 5.83 -8.77 5.65
N ILE A 49 4.73 -9.48 5.96
CA ILE A 49 3.61 -9.63 5.03
C ILE A 49 3.04 -8.25 4.65
N ILE A 50 2.85 -7.36 5.62
CA ILE A 50 2.35 -6.01 5.35
C ILE A 50 3.32 -5.24 4.45
N ALA A 51 4.64 -5.32 4.69
CA ALA A 51 5.64 -4.66 3.87
C ALA A 51 5.64 -5.20 2.43
N ASP A 52 5.61 -6.52 2.25
CA ASP A 52 5.60 -7.18 0.94
C ASP A 52 4.38 -6.77 0.10
N PHE A 53 3.21 -6.64 0.71
CA PHE A 53 1.98 -6.20 0.02
C PHE A 53 1.90 -4.67 -0.19
N SER A 54 2.66 -3.89 0.59
CA SER A 54 2.70 -2.43 0.44
C SER A 54 3.63 -1.97 -0.68
N GLY A 55 4.41 -2.89 -1.26
CA GLY A 55 5.32 -2.59 -2.38
C GLY A 55 6.59 -1.85 -1.95
N GLU A 56 6.99 -1.98 -0.68
CA GLU A 56 8.33 -1.57 -0.23
C GLU A 56 9.34 -2.55 -0.86
N ASP A 57 9.83 -2.21 -2.04
CA ASP A 57 10.64 -3.07 -2.90
C ASP A 57 12.07 -3.23 -2.36
N ASP A 58 12.27 -4.22 -1.50
CA ASP A 58 13.58 -4.57 -0.94
C ASP A 58 14.37 -5.49 -1.89
N GLY A 59 14.65 -4.99 -3.09
CA GLY A 59 15.67 -5.55 -3.98
C GLY A 59 15.40 -6.93 -4.58
N ALA A 60 16.33 -7.38 -5.41
CA ALA A 60 16.18 -8.60 -6.20
C ALA A 60 15.99 -9.85 -5.31
N ALA A 61 14.75 -10.33 -5.22
CA ALA A 61 14.42 -11.57 -4.52
C ALA A 61 15.22 -12.74 -5.11
N THR A 62 16.17 -13.28 -4.33
CA THR A 62 16.76 -14.56 -4.67
C THR A 62 15.66 -15.60 -4.53
N TYR A 63 15.14 -16.13 -5.64
CA TYR A 63 14.00 -17.06 -5.76
C TYR A 63 14.14 -18.33 -4.90
N GLY A 64 14.14 -18.20 -3.59
CA GLY A 64 14.36 -19.27 -2.63
C GLY A 64 15.71 -19.95 -2.75
N LEU A 65 16.64 -19.54 -3.64
CA LEU A 65 17.88 -20.29 -3.90
C LEU A 65 18.69 -20.50 -2.62
N THR A 66 18.80 -19.48 -1.78
CA THR A 66 19.46 -19.60 -0.47
C THR A 66 18.71 -20.58 0.42
N CYS A 67 17.39 -20.48 0.45
CA CYS A 67 16.55 -21.27 1.32
C CYS A 67 16.43 -22.76 0.86
N THR A 68 16.44 -23.06 -0.45
CA THR A 68 16.52 -24.41 -1.04
C THR A 68 17.92 -25.04 -0.94
N LEU A 69 18.99 -24.24 -1.12
CA LEU A 69 20.37 -24.75 -1.12
C LEU A 69 20.94 -24.89 0.30
N PHE A 70 20.58 -24.00 1.22
CA PHE A 70 21.07 -23.99 2.61
C PHE A 70 20.08 -24.57 3.61
N GLY A 71 18.89 -25.01 3.16
CA GLY A 71 17.91 -25.71 4.00
C GLY A 71 17.37 -24.86 5.15
N HIS A 72 17.15 -23.56 4.91
CA HIS A 72 16.55 -22.71 5.92
C HIS A 72 15.12 -23.16 6.20
N LYS A 73 14.73 -23.10 7.48
CA LYS A 73 13.35 -23.36 7.87
C LYS A 73 12.46 -22.26 7.26
N LEU A 74 11.37 -22.70 6.64
CA LEU A 74 10.29 -21.82 6.18
C LEU A 74 9.17 -21.85 7.21
N ASP A 75 8.69 -20.66 7.56
CA ASP A 75 7.48 -20.47 8.32
C ASP A 75 6.32 -20.38 7.33
N THR A 76 5.35 -21.26 7.48
CA THR A 76 4.21 -21.38 6.59
C THR A 76 2.92 -21.14 7.35
N GLY A 77 1.92 -20.60 6.66
CA GLY A 77 0.63 -20.32 7.27
C GLY A 77 -0.33 -19.69 6.28
N TYR A 78 -1.35 -19.03 6.84
CA TYR A 78 -2.37 -18.34 6.05
C TYR A 78 -2.54 -16.92 6.55
N THR A 79 -2.78 -16.02 5.60
CA THR A 79 -3.21 -14.65 5.86
C THR A 79 -4.38 -14.33 4.95
N SER A 80 -5.28 -13.45 5.38
CA SER A 80 -6.29 -12.92 4.49
C SER A 80 -6.18 -11.41 4.39
N THR A 81 -6.40 -10.89 3.19
CA THR A 81 -6.55 -9.46 2.97
C THR A 81 -8.02 -9.16 2.68
N VAL A 82 -8.52 -8.03 3.18
CA VAL A 82 -9.82 -7.49 2.79
C VAL A 82 -9.57 -6.14 2.13
N THR A 83 -9.78 -6.11 0.82
CA THR A 83 -9.74 -4.86 0.07
C THR A 83 -11.13 -4.25 0.08
N HIS A 84 -11.25 -3.06 0.66
CA HIS A 84 -12.52 -2.34 0.75
C HIS A 84 -12.83 -1.56 -0.54
N LYS A 85 -14.12 -1.34 -0.79
CA LYS A 85 -14.63 -0.48 -1.87
C LYS A 85 -14.18 -0.91 -3.29
N VAL A 86 -13.96 -2.20 -3.50
CA VAL A 86 -13.63 -2.79 -4.81
C VAL A 86 -14.81 -2.69 -5.80
N ARG A 87 -16.05 -2.56 -5.28
CA ARG A 87 -17.26 -2.36 -6.09
C ARG A 87 -18.11 -1.18 -5.60
N SER A 88 -18.88 -0.61 -6.52
CA SER A 88 -19.86 0.44 -6.24
C SER A 88 -21.12 -0.08 -5.54
N THR A 89 -21.50 -1.34 -5.78
CA THR A 89 -22.69 -2.00 -5.20
C THR A 89 -22.29 -3.20 -4.33
N ASP A 90 -23.14 -3.56 -3.37
CA ASP A 90 -22.93 -4.73 -2.51
C ASP A 90 -22.96 -6.05 -3.31
N PRO A 91 -22.10 -7.04 -3.00
CA PRO A 91 -20.94 -7.02 -2.08
C PRO A 91 -19.81 -6.09 -2.56
N ARG A 92 -19.38 -5.16 -1.70
CA ARG A 92 -18.42 -4.08 -2.02
C ARG A 92 -16.96 -4.40 -1.67
N CYS A 93 -16.71 -5.41 -0.86
CA CYS A 93 -15.40 -5.77 -0.35
C CYS A 93 -14.91 -7.08 -1.01
N LEU A 94 -13.61 -7.23 -1.23
CA LEU A 94 -12.98 -8.45 -1.73
C LEU A 94 -12.13 -9.05 -0.62
N LYS A 95 -12.41 -10.28 -0.23
CA LYS A 95 -11.58 -11.06 0.69
C LYS A 95 -10.74 -12.04 -0.09
N GLU A 96 -9.44 -11.98 0.08
CA GLU A 96 -8.48 -12.91 -0.49
C GLU A 96 -7.74 -13.63 0.63
N THR A 97 -7.57 -14.94 0.50
CA THR A 97 -6.79 -15.73 1.44
C THR A 97 -5.58 -16.29 0.72
N PHE A 98 -4.41 -16.02 1.29
CA PHE A 98 -3.12 -16.46 0.79
C PHE A 98 -2.53 -17.50 1.74
N SER A 99 -1.96 -18.56 1.16
CA SER A 99 -0.95 -19.35 1.86
C SER A 99 0.40 -18.65 1.66
N TYR A 100 1.14 -18.47 2.75
CA TYR A 100 2.47 -17.87 2.69
C TYR A 100 3.56 -18.87 3.03
N GLU A 101 4.73 -18.67 2.45
CA GLU A 101 5.99 -19.30 2.83
C GLU A 101 7.03 -18.21 3.01
N ILE A 102 7.53 -18.03 4.23
CA ILE A 102 8.47 -16.95 4.56
C ILE A 102 9.67 -17.54 5.26
N CYS A 103 10.86 -17.11 4.87
CA CYS A 103 12.07 -17.45 5.61
C CYS A 103 12.48 -16.34 6.57
N SER A 104 12.54 -16.62 7.87
CA SER A 104 13.06 -15.69 8.88
C SER A 104 14.54 -15.30 8.72
N ARG A 105 15.30 -15.97 7.84
CA ARG A 105 16.74 -15.76 7.63
C ARG A 105 17.14 -15.15 6.29
N CYS A 106 16.24 -15.18 5.31
CA CYS A 106 16.51 -14.73 3.94
C CYS A 106 15.35 -13.87 3.45
N ASP A 107 15.57 -13.02 2.43
CA ASP A 107 14.53 -12.16 1.86
C ASP A 107 13.49 -12.93 1.01
N TYR A 108 13.43 -14.25 1.17
CA TYR A 108 12.41 -15.10 0.55
C TYR A 108 11.06 -14.97 1.26
N SER A 109 10.08 -14.49 0.51
CA SER A 109 8.66 -14.66 0.76
C SER A 109 7.96 -15.15 -0.51
N ASN A 110 6.97 -16.02 -0.32
CA ASN A 110 6.09 -16.48 -1.39
C ASN A 110 4.64 -16.44 -0.90
N TYR A 111 3.75 -15.99 -1.77
CA TYR A 111 2.32 -15.90 -1.49
C TYR A 111 1.55 -16.61 -2.61
N THR A 112 0.78 -17.62 -2.22
CA THR A 112 -0.11 -18.34 -3.12
C THR A 112 -1.55 -18.04 -2.77
N LEU A 113 -2.29 -17.43 -3.70
CA LEU A 113 -3.73 -17.21 -3.54
C LEU A 113 -4.45 -18.56 -3.53
N ILE A 114 -5.16 -18.86 -2.44
CA ILE A 114 -5.89 -20.13 -2.29
C ILE A 114 -7.41 -19.96 -2.31
N ALA A 115 -7.91 -18.78 -1.96
CA ALA A 115 -9.34 -18.47 -2.02
C ALA A 115 -9.56 -16.97 -2.24
N SER A 116 -10.62 -16.63 -2.94
CA SER A 116 -11.06 -15.24 -3.15
C SER A 116 -12.57 -15.20 -3.20
N SER A 117 -13.18 -14.24 -2.49
CA SER A 117 -14.64 -14.07 -2.47
C SER A 117 -15.03 -12.61 -2.24
N TYR A 118 -16.13 -12.20 -2.87
CA TYR A 118 -16.74 -10.90 -2.59
C TYR A 118 -17.60 -10.99 -1.34
N ILE A 119 -17.43 -10.04 -0.42
CA ILE A 119 -18.16 -9.96 0.84
C ILE A 119 -18.80 -8.57 0.98
N SER A 120 -19.91 -8.51 1.71
CA SER A 120 -20.45 -7.23 2.18
C SER A 120 -19.48 -6.64 3.20
N CYS A 121 -19.26 -5.33 3.15
CA CYS A 121 -18.34 -4.67 4.08
C CYS A 121 -18.95 -4.67 5.48
N CYS A 122 -18.16 -5.09 6.48
CA CYS A 122 -18.56 -5.17 7.88
C CYS A 122 -18.86 -3.78 8.48
#